data_AF-A0A9D1Y2Z4-F1
#
_entry.id   AF-A0A9D1Y2Z4-F1
#
_cell.length_a   1.000
_cell.length_b   1.000
_cell.length_c   1.000
_cell.angle_alpha   90.00
_cell.angle_beta   90.00
_cell.angle_gamma   90.00
#
_symmetry.space_group_name_H-M   'P 1'
#
loop_
_entity.id
_entity.type
_entity.pdbx_description
1 polymer ?
#
loop_
_entity_poly.entity_id
_entity_poly.type
_entity_poly.pdbx_seq_one_letter_code
_entity_poly.pdbx_strand_id
1 'polypeptide(L)'
;MIYVTGDLHGDLQRFKEKAIRRLGRGDFLLCCGDFGFVWDGSAAEEKVLSWIGKRRFTTLFVDGCHDNLDLLARYPWEERWGGRVRPISGRLFHLCRGTVVHLDGISVFALGGGVTPSLDGLVPGLSWWPEELPSQEELDAAWEAYRRAGGAQVILTHDCPSSLLGCMAGEGTPNRLQLFLERLRREGGFDRWYFGRYHQDRQIPPVYHALYQQVLPFSPALPRR
;
A
#
# COMPACT_ATOMS: atom_id res chain seq x y z
N MET A 1 4.72 15.49 7.40
CA MET A 1 5.75 14.59 6.82
C MET A 1 5.13 13.23 6.47
N ILE A 2 5.72 12.51 5.52
CA ILE A 2 5.30 11.15 5.13
C ILE A 2 6.29 10.12 5.67
N TYR A 3 5.77 9.03 6.22
CA TYR A 3 6.51 7.84 6.64
C TYR A 3 5.90 6.62 5.96
N VAL A 4 6.72 5.63 5.64
CA VAL A 4 6.27 4.42 4.92
C VAL A 4 6.73 3.17 5.67
N THR A 5 5.87 2.17 5.72
CA THR A 5 6.10 0.82 6.26
C THR A 5 5.32 -0.20 5.42
N GLY A 6 5.38 -1.49 5.75
CA GLY A 6 4.66 -2.54 5.03
C GLY A 6 4.23 -3.68 5.96
N ASP A 7 3.33 -4.52 5.45
CA ASP A 7 3.06 -5.87 5.96
C ASP A 7 2.87 -5.90 7.48
N LEU A 8 1.86 -5.15 7.95
CA LEU A 8 1.57 -5.04 9.37
C LEU A 8 0.88 -6.28 9.91
N HIS A 9 0.15 -7.04 9.08
CA HIS A 9 -0.47 -8.33 9.41
C HIS A 9 -1.31 -8.29 10.69
N GLY A 10 -2.00 -7.18 10.95
CA GLY A 10 -2.80 -7.01 12.17
C GLY A 10 -1.98 -6.91 13.47
N ASP A 11 -0.66 -6.82 13.41
CA ASP A 11 0.20 -6.71 14.60
C ASP A 11 0.15 -5.29 15.19
N LEU A 12 -0.70 -5.13 16.21
CA LEU A 12 -0.85 -3.88 16.93
C LEU A 12 0.43 -3.44 17.66
N GLN A 13 1.38 -4.33 17.92
CA GLN A 13 2.65 -3.96 18.57
C GLN A 13 3.49 -3.05 17.67
N ARG A 14 3.41 -3.20 16.34
CA ARG A 14 4.06 -2.33 15.36
C ARG A 14 3.77 -0.86 15.64
N PHE A 15 2.50 -0.51 15.92
CA PHE A 15 2.08 0.87 16.23
C PHE A 15 2.65 1.42 17.56
N LYS A 16 3.15 0.56 18.44
CA LYS A 16 3.75 0.94 19.73
C LYS A 16 5.25 1.12 19.64
N GLU A 17 5.88 0.68 18.55
CA GLU A 17 7.31 0.85 18.32
C GLU A 17 7.70 2.32 18.30
N LYS A 18 8.94 2.61 18.74
CA LYS A 18 9.45 3.99 18.84
C LYS A 18 9.36 4.75 17.50
N ALA A 19 9.55 4.05 16.38
CA ALA A 19 9.55 4.64 15.06
C ALA A 19 8.17 5.19 14.63
N ILE A 20 7.08 4.50 15.01
CA ILE A 20 5.69 4.94 14.77
C ILE A 20 5.20 5.86 15.88
N ARG A 21 5.51 5.55 17.15
CA ARG A 21 5.05 6.32 18.32
C ARG A 21 5.50 7.78 18.32
N ARG A 22 6.62 8.08 17.66
CA ARG A 22 7.15 9.45 17.54
C ARG A 22 6.40 10.33 16.53
N LEU A 23 5.56 9.74 15.66
CA LEU A 23 4.82 10.51 14.65
C LEU A 23 3.88 11.51 15.32
N GLY A 24 3.88 12.72 14.79
CA GLY A 24 3.15 13.87 15.30
C GLY A 24 1.80 14.07 14.62
N ARG A 25 1.17 15.19 14.95
CA ARG A 25 -0.04 15.64 14.27
C ARG A 25 0.33 16.19 12.89
N GLY A 26 -0.41 15.77 11.86
CA GLY A 26 -0.14 16.17 10.47
C GLY A 26 0.84 15.24 9.73
N ASP A 27 1.44 14.27 10.42
CA ASP A 27 2.21 13.23 9.76
C ASP A 27 1.29 12.17 9.15
N PHE A 28 1.79 11.54 8.09
CA PHE A 28 1.15 10.43 7.38
C PHE A 28 2.01 9.17 7.53
N LEU A 29 1.39 8.06 7.90
CA LEU A 29 1.99 6.72 7.85
C LEU A 29 1.33 5.94 6.73
N LEU A 30 2.10 5.55 5.71
CA LEU A 30 1.67 4.76 4.57
C LEU A 30 2.07 3.30 4.76
N CYS A 31 1.16 2.35 4.53
CA CYS A 31 1.41 0.91 4.59
C CYS A 31 1.32 0.26 3.20
N CYS A 32 2.37 -0.46 2.81
CA CYS A 32 2.53 -1.17 1.53
C CYS A 32 1.79 -2.52 1.46
N GLY A 33 0.49 -2.54 1.76
CA GLY A 33 -0.30 -3.79 1.73
C GLY A 33 -0.25 -4.57 3.03
N ASP A 34 -1.02 -5.67 3.05
CA ASP A 34 -1.20 -6.60 4.16
C ASP A 34 -1.36 -5.87 5.50
N PHE A 35 -2.37 -4.99 5.54
CA PHE A 35 -2.66 -4.20 6.73
C PHE A 35 -3.18 -5.11 7.85
N GLY A 36 -4.06 -6.05 7.52
CA GLY A 36 -4.46 -7.16 8.38
C GLY A 36 -5.33 -6.80 9.59
N PHE A 37 -5.76 -5.55 9.73
CA PHE A 37 -6.68 -5.13 10.80
C PHE A 37 -8.15 -5.06 10.36
N VAL A 38 -8.46 -5.19 9.08
CA VAL A 38 -9.83 -5.23 8.56
C VAL A 38 -10.08 -6.64 8.05
N TRP A 39 -10.76 -7.47 8.84
CA TRP A 39 -10.82 -8.91 8.64
C TRP A 39 -12.17 -9.54 8.93
N ASP A 40 -12.77 -9.30 10.10
CA ASP A 40 -14.00 -10.01 10.53
C ASP A 40 -15.14 -9.09 10.93
N GLY A 41 -14.91 -7.77 11.04
CA GLY A 41 -15.92 -6.81 11.47
C GLY A 41 -16.41 -7.01 12.90
N SER A 42 -15.66 -7.74 13.73
CA SER A 42 -16.01 -7.98 15.12
C SER A 42 -15.88 -6.72 15.99
N ALA A 43 -16.55 -6.72 17.14
CA ALA A 43 -16.38 -5.65 18.12
C ALA A 43 -14.94 -5.53 18.66
N ALA A 44 -14.14 -6.60 18.57
CA ALA A 44 -12.72 -6.56 18.93
C ALA A 44 -11.91 -5.80 17.86
N GLU A 45 -12.15 -6.11 16.59
CA GLU A 45 -11.60 -5.38 15.44
C GLU A 45 -11.96 -3.89 15.50
N GLU A 46 -13.25 -3.56 15.68
CA GLU A 46 -13.70 -2.16 15.76
C GLU A 46 -12.97 -1.36 16.86
N LYS A 47 -12.69 -1.98 18.01
CA LYS A 47 -11.89 -1.36 19.08
C LYS A 47 -10.47 -1.08 18.63
N VAL A 48 -9.84 -2.00 17.91
CA VAL A 48 -8.49 -1.83 17.37
C VAL A 48 -8.47 -0.74 16.30
N LEU A 49 -9.38 -0.78 15.32
CA LEU A 49 -9.52 0.24 14.28
C LEU A 49 -9.82 1.62 14.88
N SER A 50 -10.65 1.69 15.93
CA SER A 50 -10.90 2.93 16.69
C SER A 50 -9.63 3.44 17.38
N TRP A 51 -8.84 2.53 17.97
CA TRP A 51 -7.57 2.90 18.61
C TRP A 51 -6.55 3.45 17.60
N ILE A 52 -6.43 2.81 16.42
CA ILE A 52 -5.57 3.26 15.31
C ILE A 52 -6.07 4.61 14.79
N GLY A 53 -7.37 4.72 14.50
CA GLY A 53 -8.00 5.96 14.03
C GLY A 53 -7.86 7.16 14.98
N LYS A 54 -7.62 6.91 16.27
CA LYS A 54 -7.39 7.93 17.30
C LYS A 54 -5.92 8.33 17.45
N ARG A 55 -4.98 7.73 16.70
CA ARG A 55 -3.58 8.18 16.69
C ARG A 55 -3.47 9.64 16.25
N ARG A 56 -2.35 10.28 16.62
CA ARG A 56 -2.10 11.72 16.35
C ARG A 56 -1.84 11.99 14.87
N PHE A 57 -1.27 11.02 14.18
CA PHE A 57 -1.00 11.00 12.75
C PHE A 57 -2.14 10.33 11.98
N THR A 58 -2.09 10.42 10.66
CA THR A 58 -3.02 9.76 9.74
C THR A 58 -2.39 8.48 9.21
N THR A 59 -3.12 7.36 9.26
CA THR A 59 -2.68 6.10 8.67
C THR A 59 -3.41 5.88 7.35
N LEU A 60 -2.64 5.58 6.30
CA LEU A 60 -3.14 5.18 5.00
C LEU A 60 -2.53 3.84 4.61
N PHE A 61 -3.29 2.98 3.93
CA PHE A 61 -2.78 1.71 3.44
C PHE A 61 -3.38 1.39 2.07
N VAL A 62 -2.60 0.70 1.24
CA VAL A 62 -3.15 -0.09 0.13
C VAL A 62 -3.46 -1.49 0.64
N ASP A 63 -4.36 -2.19 -0.03
CA ASP A 63 -4.62 -3.62 0.24
C ASP A 63 -3.50 -4.51 -0.33
N GLY A 64 -3.24 -5.63 0.33
CA GLY A 64 -2.36 -6.70 -0.17
C GLY A 64 -3.11 -7.99 -0.52
N CYS A 65 -2.41 -9.12 -0.57
CA CYS A 65 -3.05 -10.43 -0.78
C CYS A 65 -3.56 -11.08 0.51
N HIS A 66 -3.21 -10.54 1.68
CA HIS A 66 -3.71 -10.95 3.00
C HIS A 66 -4.58 -9.87 3.65
N ASP A 67 -5.51 -9.29 2.88
CA ASP A 67 -6.56 -8.38 3.39
C ASP A 67 -7.95 -8.88 3.00
N ASN A 68 -8.97 -8.65 3.84
CA ASN A 68 -10.35 -9.01 3.52
C ASN A 68 -10.96 -8.00 2.54
N LEU A 69 -10.94 -8.34 1.25
CA LEU A 69 -11.38 -7.45 0.17
C LEU A 69 -12.90 -7.21 0.16
N ASP A 70 -13.70 -8.22 0.54
CA ASP A 70 -15.15 -8.07 0.65
C ASP A 70 -15.54 -7.07 1.74
N LEU A 71 -14.88 -7.15 2.90
CA LEU A 71 -15.14 -6.24 4.01
C LEU A 71 -14.65 -4.83 3.66
N LEU A 72 -13.45 -4.70 3.09
CA LEU A 72 -12.94 -3.41 2.60
C LEU A 72 -13.89 -2.77 1.57
N ALA A 73 -14.47 -3.56 0.66
CA ALA A 73 -15.38 -3.06 -0.36
C ALA A 73 -16.67 -2.44 0.21
N ARG A 74 -17.09 -2.84 1.43
CA ARG A 74 -18.29 -2.31 2.11
C ARG A 74 -18.12 -0.88 2.64
N TYR A 75 -16.90 -0.46 2.95
CA TYR A 75 -16.65 0.92 3.41
C TYR A 75 -16.85 1.89 2.24
N PRO A 76 -17.75 2.88 2.29
CA PRO A 76 -17.94 3.80 1.17
C PRO A 76 -16.64 4.55 0.88
N TRP A 77 -16.37 4.81 -0.40
CA TRP A 77 -15.27 5.69 -0.77
C TRP A 77 -15.73 7.16 -0.75
N GLU A 78 -14.79 8.06 -0.48
CA GLU A 78 -14.95 9.50 -0.60
C GLU A 78 -13.74 10.10 -1.35
N GLU A 79 -13.90 11.32 -1.85
CA GLU A 79 -12.78 12.08 -2.39
C GLU A 79 -12.06 12.82 -1.25
N ARG A 80 -10.76 12.58 -1.12
CA ARG A 80 -9.90 13.23 -0.13
C ARG A 80 -8.48 13.33 -0.66
N TRP A 81 -7.81 14.45 -0.39
CA TRP A 81 -6.45 14.73 -0.90
C TRP A 81 -6.33 14.64 -2.43
N GLY A 82 -7.43 14.87 -3.16
CA GLY A 82 -7.50 14.76 -4.62
C GLY A 82 -7.60 13.34 -5.17
N GLY A 83 -7.76 12.33 -4.31
CA GLY A 83 -7.93 10.92 -4.69
C GLY A 83 -9.09 10.24 -3.97
N ARG A 84 -9.37 9.00 -4.35
CA ARG A 84 -10.42 8.16 -3.75
C ARG A 84 -9.85 7.39 -2.57
N VAL A 85 -10.49 7.52 -1.41
CA VAL A 85 -10.12 6.81 -0.19
C VAL A 85 -11.36 6.19 0.46
N ARG A 86 -11.22 5.09 1.18
CA ARG A 86 -12.28 4.56 2.05
C ARG A 86 -11.96 4.93 3.50
N PRO A 87 -12.76 5.78 4.16
CA PRO A 87 -12.60 6.03 5.59
C PRO A 87 -12.93 4.75 6.36
N ILE A 88 -11.98 4.26 7.15
CA ILE A 88 -12.18 3.06 7.97
C ILE A 88 -12.60 3.47 9.38
N SER A 89 -11.83 4.35 10.01
CA SER A 89 -12.09 4.83 11.38
C SER A 89 -11.24 6.06 11.70
N GLY A 90 -11.85 7.18 12.06
CA GLY A 90 -11.13 8.39 12.48
C GLY A 90 -10.09 8.86 11.45
N ARG A 91 -8.80 8.71 11.79
CA ARG A 91 -7.66 9.05 10.91
C ARG A 91 -7.05 7.84 10.18
N LEU A 92 -7.80 6.76 10.01
CA LEU A 92 -7.40 5.55 9.28
C LEU A 92 -8.18 5.45 7.97
N PHE A 93 -7.45 5.33 6.85
CA PHE A 93 -8.00 5.31 5.51
C PHE A 93 -7.37 4.21 4.66
N HIS A 94 -8.19 3.53 3.85
CA HIS A 94 -7.70 2.71 2.74
C HIS A 94 -7.60 3.58 1.49
N LEU A 95 -6.49 3.46 0.77
CA LEU A 95 -6.28 4.11 -0.53
C LEU A 95 -6.86 3.21 -1.62
N CYS A 96 -7.89 3.69 -2.32
CA CYS A 96 -8.49 2.90 -3.40
C CYS A 96 -7.46 2.66 -4.51
N ARG A 97 -7.43 1.45 -5.05
CA ARG A 97 -6.54 1.06 -6.15
C ARG A 97 -6.58 2.07 -7.30
N GLY A 98 -5.39 2.44 -7.78
CA GLY A 98 -5.19 3.33 -8.91
C GLY A 98 -5.44 4.82 -8.62
N THR A 99 -5.50 5.22 -7.34
CA THR A 99 -5.66 6.62 -6.98
C THR A 99 -4.33 7.37 -6.88
N VAL A 100 -4.36 8.68 -7.11
CA VAL A 100 -3.27 9.60 -6.79
C VAL A 100 -3.77 10.57 -5.73
N VAL A 101 -3.05 10.67 -4.62
CA VAL A 101 -3.36 11.60 -3.52
C VAL A 101 -2.22 12.58 -3.29
N HIS A 102 -2.54 13.76 -2.77
CA HIS A 102 -1.59 14.82 -2.44
C HIS A 102 -1.51 15.01 -0.92
N LEU A 103 -0.46 14.44 -0.32
CA LEU A 103 -0.24 14.45 1.12
C LEU A 103 0.91 15.39 1.44
N ASP A 104 0.63 16.48 2.16
CA ASP A 104 1.66 17.48 2.53
C ASP A 104 2.42 18.04 1.30
N GLY A 105 1.69 18.24 0.19
CA GLY A 105 2.26 18.70 -1.09
C GLY A 105 2.96 17.62 -1.91
N ILE A 106 3.06 16.38 -1.43
CA ILE A 106 3.70 15.26 -2.13
C ILE A 106 2.63 14.40 -2.81
N SER A 107 2.80 14.14 -4.11
CA SER A 107 1.92 13.24 -4.86
C SER A 107 2.30 11.76 -4.64
N VAL A 108 1.31 10.95 -4.30
CA VAL A 108 1.45 9.51 -4.04
C VAL A 108 0.48 8.75 -4.93
N PHE A 109 1.00 7.91 -5.82
CA PHE A 109 0.20 6.92 -6.55
C PHE A 109 0.10 5.65 -5.72
N ALA A 110 -1.12 5.14 -5.55
CA ALA A 110 -1.41 4.00 -4.69
C ALA A 110 -2.07 2.88 -5.48
N LEU A 111 -1.47 1.69 -5.45
CA LEU A 111 -2.01 0.50 -6.10
C LEU A 111 -1.73 -0.74 -5.26
N GLY A 112 -2.78 -1.23 -4.60
CA GLY A 112 -2.77 -2.50 -3.87
C GLY A 112 -2.90 -3.73 -4.77
N GLY A 113 -3.09 -4.86 -4.13
CA GLY A 113 -3.22 -6.17 -4.75
C GLY A 113 -1.92 -6.96 -4.82
N GLY A 114 -2.03 -8.23 -5.19
CA GLY A 114 -0.97 -9.20 -5.20
C GLY A 114 -1.47 -10.54 -5.72
N VAL A 115 -0.73 -11.60 -5.39
CA VAL A 115 -1.15 -12.99 -5.63
C VAL A 115 -0.72 -13.81 -4.43
N THR A 116 -1.63 -14.59 -3.87
CA THR A 116 -1.28 -15.54 -2.82
C THR A 116 -0.47 -16.70 -3.45
N PRO A 117 0.76 -16.98 -2.99
CA PRO A 117 1.63 -17.97 -3.66
C PRO A 117 1.11 -19.41 -3.61
N SER A 118 0.42 -19.80 -2.54
CA SER A 118 -0.23 -21.10 -2.41
C SER A 118 -1.62 -20.93 -1.80
N LEU A 119 -2.60 -21.59 -2.41
CA LEU A 119 -3.99 -21.61 -1.96
C LEU A 119 -4.29 -22.78 -1.02
N ASP A 120 -3.28 -23.58 -0.66
CA ASP A 120 -3.45 -24.76 0.18
C ASP A 120 -4.05 -24.38 1.54
N GLY A 121 -5.24 -24.90 1.82
CA GLY A 121 -5.97 -24.64 3.07
C GLY A 121 -6.68 -23.28 3.12
N LEU A 122 -6.68 -22.50 2.04
CA LEU A 122 -7.45 -21.26 1.95
C LEU A 122 -8.87 -21.49 1.43
N VAL A 123 -9.79 -20.63 1.88
CA VAL A 123 -11.21 -20.72 1.56
C VAL A 123 -11.61 -19.43 0.82
N PRO A 124 -12.11 -19.53 -0.42
CA PRO A 124 -12.58 -18.37 -1.18
C PRO A 124 -13.64 -17.55 -0.41
N GLY A 125 -13.45 -16.23 -0.34
CA GLY A 125 -14.36 -15.31 0.37
C GLY A 125 -14.16 -15.27 1.89
N LEU A 126 -13.22 -16.04 2.44
CA LEU A 126 -12.93 -16.09 3.88
C LEU A 126 -11.45 -15.83 4.20
N SER A 127 -10.55 -16.50 3.49
CA SER A 127 -9.09 -16.36 3.69
C SER A 127 -8.32 -16.16 2.39
N TRP A 128 -9.03 -16.09 1.26
CA TRP A 128 -8.49 -15.75 -0.05
C TRP A 128 -9.58 -15.14 -0.94
N TRP A 129 -9.20 -14.21 -1.81
CA TRP A 129 -10.09 -13.55 -2.77
C TRP A 129 -9.45 -13.53 -4.15
N PRO A 130 -10.15 -13.94 -5.23
CA PRO A 130 -9.62 -13.82 -6.59
C PRO A 130 -9.34 -12.35 -6.98
N GLU A 131 -10.02 -11.40 -6.32
CA GLU A 131 -9.82 -9.95 -6.46
C GLU A 131 -8.47 -9.46 -5.89
N GLU A 132 -7.68 -10.31 -5.23
CA GLU A 132 -6.31 -9.97 -4.81
C GLU A 132 -5.48 -9.48 -5.99
N LEU A 133 -5.67 -10.06 -7.18
CA LEU A 133 -5.00 -9.63 -8.39
C LEU A 133 -5.90 -8.62 -9.13
N PRO A 134 -5.53 -7.33 -9.21
CA PRO A 134 -6.36 -6.31 -9.87
C PRO A 134 -6.67 -6.70 -11.31
N SER A 135 -7.91 -6.52 -11.75
CA SER A 135 -8.37 -6.78 -13.12
C SER A 135 -7.67 -5.89 -14.15
N GLN A 136 -7.71 -6.26 -15.43
CA GLN A 136 -7.14 -5.42 -16.50
C GLN A 136 -7.80 -4.04 -16.55
N GLU A 137 -9.12 -3.97 -16.34
CA GLU A 137 -9.88 -2.72 -16.31
C GLU A 137 -9.43 -1.81 -15.16
N GLU A 138 -9.19 -2.37 -13.97
CA GLU A 138 -8.63 -1.61 -12.84
C GLU A 138 -7.23 -1.09 -13.13
N LEU A 139 -6.38 -1.90 -13.78
CA LEU A 139 -5.01 -1.51 -14.15
C LEU A 139 -5.01 -0.41 -15.22
N ASP A 140 -5.85 -0.51 -16.24
CA ASP A 140 -5.99 0.52 -17.28
C ASP A 140 -6.50 1.83 -16.69
N ALA A 141 -7.52 1.76 -15.83
CA ALA A 141 -8.02 2.93 -15.10
C ALA A 141 -6.94 3.55 -14.19
N ALA A 142 -6.11 2.73 -13.54
CA ALA A 142 -5.00 3.18 -12.71
C ALA A 142 -3.93 3.90 -13.55
N TRP A 143 -3.60 3.40 -14.74
CA TRP A 143 -2.68 4.05 -15.67
C TRP A 143 -3.18 5.43 -16.09
N GLU A 144 -4.45 5.51 -16.49
CA GLU A 144 -5.05 6.77 -16.92
C GLU A 144 -5.13 7.78 -15.77
N ALA A 145 -5.44 7.34 -14.56
CA ALA A 145 -5.42 8.20 -13.38
C ALA A 145 -4.01 8.73 -13.08
N TYR A 146 -2.99 7.87 -13.13
CA TYR A 146 -1.58 8.26 -12.96
C TYR A 146 -1.14 9.29 -14.00
N ARG A 147 -1.46 9.06 -15.29
CA ARG A 147 -1.12 9.98 -16.37
C ARG A 147 -1.85 11.31 -16.25
N ARG A 148 -3.14 11.29 -15.91
CA ARG A 148 -3.96 12.50 -15.72
C ARG A 148 -3.44 13.37 -14.59
N ALA A 149 -2.88 12.77 -13.54
CA ALA A 149 -2.24 13.49 -12.45
C ALA A 149 -0.85 14.07 -12.81
N GLY A 150 -0.32 13.77 -14.00
CA GLY A 150 1.04 14.16 -14.40
C GLY A 150 2.14 13.32 -13.75
N GLY A 151 1.79 12.12 -13.26
CA GLY A 151 2.70 11.24 -12.53
C GLY A 151 2.56 11.36 -11.01
N ALA A 152 3.52 10.79 -10.28
CA ALA A 152 3.55 10.85 -8.82
C ALA A 152 4.98 10.79 -8.29
N GLN A 153 5.27 11.50 -7.21
CA GLN A 153 6.60 11.48 -6.57
C GLN A 153 6.85 10.17 -5.84
N VAL A 154 5.81 9.59 -5.22
CA VAL A 154 5.88 8.33 -4.51
C VAL A 154 4.99 7.30 -5.20
N ILE A 155 5.55 6.13 -5.48
CA ILE A 155 4.78 4.93 -5.83
C ILE A 155 4.64 4.07 -4.57
N LEU A 156 3.41 3.80 -4.16
CA LEU A 156 3.06 2.95 -3.03
C LEU A 156 2.29 1.73 -3.55
N THR A 157 2.93 0.56 -3.49
CA THR A 157 2.33 -0.70 -3.94
C THR A 157 2.46 -1.77 -2.88
N HIS A 158 1.73 -2.87 -3.02
CA HIS A 158 2.02 -4.07 -2.23
C HIS A 158 3.07 -4.95 -2.92
N ASP A 159 2.92 -5.18 -4.22
CA ASP A 159 3.85 -5.98 -5.02
C ASP A 159 4.96 -5.13 -5.69
N CYS A 160 6.00 -5.78 -6.22
CA CYS A 160 7.09 -5.13 -6.96
C CYS A 160 6.97 -5.31 -8.49
N PRO A 161 7.62 -4.44 -9.29
CA PRO A 161 7.83 -4.67 -10.73
C PRO A 161 8.49 -6.02 -11.02
N SER A 162 8.16 -6.62 -12.17
CA SER A 162 8.68 -7.93 -12.56
C SER A 162 10.20 -8.00 -12.64
N SER A 163 10.87 -6.92 -13.06
CA SER A 163 12.34 -6.86 -13.13
C SER A 163 13.02 -6.90 -11.76
N LEU A 164 12.29 -6.64 -10.67
CA LEU A 164 12.83 -6.66 -9.30
C LEU A 164 12.62 -7.99 -8.59
N LEU A 165 11.90 -8.95 -9.18
CA LEU A 165 11.61 -10.25 -8.56
C LEU A 165 12.89 -11.01 -8.19
N GLY A 166 13.91 -10.97 -9.05
CA GLY A 166 15.20 -11.60 -8.77
C GLY A 166 15.91 -11.01 -7.54
N CYS A 167 15.64 -9.75 -7.18
CA CYS A 167 16.16 -9.15 -5.95
C CYS A 167 15.38 -9.60 -4.69
N MET A 168 14.16 -10.08 -4.86
CA MET A 168 13.28 -10.50 -3.76
C MET A 168 13.23 -12.01 -3.56
N ALA A 169 14.05 -12.77 -4.31
CA ALA A 169 13.96 -14.22 -4.43
C ALA A 169 12.56 -14.68 -4.91
N GLY A 170 11.88 -13.84 -5.69
CA GLY A 170 10.64 -14.20 -6.36
C GLY A 170 10.95 -15.11 -7.56
N GLU A 171 10.27 -16.24 -7.61
CA GLU A 171 10.35 -17.19 -8.73
C GLU A 171 9.05 -17.21 -9.54
N GLY A 172 9.14 -17.63 -10.80
CA GLY A 172 7.98 -17.86 -11.66
C GLY A 172 7.72 -16.79 -12.73
N THR A 173 6.65 -16.99 -13.48
CA THR A 173 6.22 -16.08 -14.55
C THR A 173 5.54 -14.85 -13.94
N PRO A 174 5.94 -13.62 -14.33
CA PRO A 174 5.31 -12.42 -13.82
C PRO A 174 3.80 -12.37 -14.12
N ASN A 175 3.01 -12.02 -13.11
CA ASN A 175 1.57 -11.82 -13.26
C ASN A 175 1.25 -10.44 -13.89
N ARG A 176 -0.03 -10.19 -14.22
CA ARG A 176 -0.46 -8.94 -14.87
C ARG A 176 -0.19 -7.68 -14.03
N LEU A 177 -0.29 -7.76 -12.70
CA LEU A 177 0.06 -6.64 -11.82
C LEU A 177 1.55 -6.33 -11.92
N GLN A 178 2.42 -7.34 -11.81
CA GLN A 178 3.87 -7.17 -11.90
C GLN A 178 4.32 -6.63 -13.27
N LEU A 179 3.65 -7.04 -14.36
CA LEU A 179 3.88 -6.50 -15.70
C LEU A 179 3.40 -5.05 -15.83
N PHE A 180 2.26 -4.69 -15.23
CA PHE A 180 1.80 -3.31 -15.14
C PHE A 180 2.78 -2.43 -14.36
N LEU A 181 3.25 -2.91 -13.21
CA LEU A 181 4.24 -2.20 -12.39
C LEU A 181 5.57 -2.04 -13.14
N GLU A 182 5.97 -3.03 -13.94
CA GLU A 182 7.14 -2.90 -14.83
C GLU A 182 6.94 -1.85 -15.91
N ARG A 183 5.74 -1.72 -16.48
CA ARG A 183 5.43 -0.63 -17.41
C ARG A 183 5.52 0.72 -16.72
N LEU A 184 4.89 0.88 -15.55
CA LEU A 184 4.97 2.11 -14.75
C LEU A 184 6.42 2.46 -14.40
N ARG A 185 7.25 1.46 -14.09
CA ARG A 185 8.68 1.64 -13.83
C ARG A 185 9.46 2.19 -15.02
N ARG A 186 9.12 1.75 -16.23
CA ARG A 186 9.82 2.12 -17.48
C ARG A 186 9.34 3.43 -18.08
N GLU A 187 8.04 3.69 -18.00
CA GLU A 187 7.37 4.79 -18.69
C GLU A 187 6.97 5.94 -17.74
N GLY A 188 6.87 5.66 -16.43
CA GLY A 188 6.47 6.64 -15.41
C GLY A 188 7.65 7.39 -14.80
N GLY A 189 7.37 8.59 -14.29
CA GLY A 189 8.28 9.38 -13.47
C GLY A 189 7.92 9.32 -11.99
N PHE A 190 8.91 9.04 -11.13
CA PHE A 190 8.77 9.02 -9.67
C PHE A 190 10.12 9.20 -8.97
N ASP A 191 10.08 9.66 -7.72
CA ASP A 191 11.28 9.89 -6.88
C ASP A 191 11.64 8.67 -6.05
N ARG A 192 10.61 7.96 -5.55
CA ARG A 192 10.73 6.79 -4.67
C ARG A 192 9.61 5.80 -4.94
N TRP A 193 9.94 4.52 -4.80
CA TRP A 193 8.98 3.43 -4.87
C TRP A 193 9.11 2.58 -3.60
N TYR A 194 7.99 2.40 -2.90
CA TYR A 194 7.89 1.54 -1.73
C TYR A 194 6.91 0.40 -2.02
N PHE A 195 7.32 -0.82 -1.67
CA PHE A 195 6.49 -2.01 -1.80
C PHE A 195 6.68 -2.96 -0.62
N GLY A 196 5.72 -3.86 -0.41
CA GLY A 196 5.65 -4.80 0.71
C GLY A 196 5.81 -6.25 0.24
N ARG A 197 4.97 -7.15 0.76
CA ARG A 197 4.73 -8.56 0.36
C ARG A 197 5.85 -9.55 0.68
N TYR A 198 7.10 -9.15 0.53
CA TYR A 198 8.23 -10.07 0.53
C TYR A 198 8.85 -10.30 1.92
N HIS A 199 8.25 -9.73 2.97
CA HIS A 199 8.70 -9.82 4.36
C HIS A 199 10.19 -9.50 4.56
N GLN A 200 10.70 -8.52 3.79
CA GLN A 200 12.09 -8.13 3.79
C GLN A 200 12.21 -6.61 3.74
N ASP A 201 13.02 -6.05 4.64
CA ASP A 201 13.47 -4.67 4.53
C ASP A 201 14.70 -4.62 3.61
N ARG A 202 14.53 -4.09 2.40
CA ARG A 202 15.59 -4.07 1.40
C ARG A 202 15.54 -2.81 0.56
N GLN A 203 16.64 -2.07 0.55
CA GLN A 203 16.85 -1.02 -0.45
C GLN A 203 17.39 -1.64 -1.74
N ILE A 204 16.73 -1.36 -2.85
CA ILE A 204 17.17 -1.74 -4.19
C ILE A 204 17.48 -0.44 -4.93
N PRO A 205 18.77 -0.11 -5.15
CA PRO A 205 19.16 1.12 -5.82
C PRO A 205 18.52 1.24 -7.21
N PRO A 206 18.21 2.47 -7.68
CA PRO A 206 18.51 3.74 -7.02
C PRO A 206 17.40 4.26 -6.09
N VAL A 207 16.16 3.76 -6.20
CA VAL A 207 14.98 4.44 -5.61
C VAL A 207 13.94 3.51 -4.98
N TYR A 208 14.15 2.19 -5.01
CA TYR A 208 13.16 1.21 -4.58
C TYR A 208 13.44 0.71 -3.16
N HIS A 209 12.37 0.48 -2.40
CA HIS A 209 12.45 -0.01 -1.03
C HIS A 209 11.36 -1.07 -0.81
N ALA A 210 11.78 -2.31 -0.57
CA ALA A 210 10.95 -3.33 0.04
C ALA A 210 10.88 -3.05 1.54
N LEU A 211 9.68 -3.10 2.12
CA LEU A 211 9.44 -2.79 3.52
C LEU A 211 8.72 -3.94 4.21
N TYR A 212 9.19 -4.27 5.41
CA TYR A 212 8.50 -5.15 6.33
C TYR A 212 8.49 -4.54 7.73
N GLN A 213 9.62 -4.53 8.45
CA GLN A 213 9.67 -4.04 9.83
C GLN A 213 10.05 -2.56 9.90
N GLN A 214 10.76 -2.03 8.90
CA GLN A 214 11.23 -0.65 8.92
C GLN A 214 10.10 0.37 8.73
N VAL A 215 10.34 1.55 9.30
CA VAL A 215 9.54 2.76 9.09
C VAL A 215 10.46 3.84 8.59
N LEU A 216 10.35 4.16 7.30
CA LEU A 216 11.24 5.12 6.63
C LEU A 216 10.52 6.46 6.44
N PRO A 217 11.15 7.59 6.78
CA PRO A 217 10.66 8.88 6.31
C PRO A 217 10.81 8.96 4.79
N PHE A 218 9.81 9.51 4.10
CA PHE A 218 9.97 9.91 2.72
C PHE A 218 10.90 11.14 2.66
N SER A 219 11.90 11.04 1.79
CA SER A 219 12.74 12.16 1.39
C SER A 219 12.81 12.17 -0.14
N PRO A 220 12.52 13.30 -0.79
CA PRO A 220 12.62 13.40 -2.24
C PRO A 220 14.03 13.06 -2.70
N ALA A 221 14.13 12.46 -3.89
CA ALA A 221 15.44 12.23 -4.50
C ALA A 221 16.11 13.59 -4.73
N LEU A 222 17.41 13.68 -4.43
CA LEU A 222 18.17 14.88 -4.82
C LEU A 222 18.05 15.02 -6.35
N PRO A 223 17.85 16.25 -6.87
CA PRO A 223 17.76 16.46 -8.31
C PRO A 223 19.02 15.90 -8.97
N ARG A 224 18.82 15.10 -10.03
CA ARG A 224 19.93 14.62 -10.86
C ARG A 224 20.59 15.87 -11.46
N ARG A 225 21.82 16.15 -11.00
CA ARG A 225 22.68 17.19 -11.59
C ARG A 225 23.05 16.84 -13.01
#